data_AF-A0A4Z2H6T6-F1
#
_entry.id   AF-A0A4Z2H6T6-F1
#
_cell.length_a   1.000
_cell.length_b   1.000
_cell.length_c   1.000
_cell.angle_alpha   90.00
_cell.angle_beta   90.00
_cell.angle_gamma   90.00
#
_symmetry.space_group_name_H-M   'P 1'
#
loop_
_entity.id
_entity.type
_entity.pdbx_description
1 polymer ?
#
loop_
_entity_poly.entity_id
_entity_poly.type
_entity_poly.pdbx_seq_one_letter_code
_entity_poly.pdbx_strand_id
1 'polypeptide(L)'
;MEPDSFPEELSERQVCVVGSELVENYTVYIIEVSEGEHRWTVKHRYSDFHDLHEKLTPEKKVERGLLPPKKMLGKNSKSLVERREKELELYLQTLLLRFPQATPTPLACFLHFHLYEINGITAALAEELFHKGEQLLQAGEVFSLRPLQLYSVTQQLRLAKPTCCNGDAKTDLGHILDFTCRLRYLKMSGTRGPVGTSNIQESSLPFDLSVFKSLLQIEVPVCLRPRLSLQDIAGSHSYLVITFHEAESGGMK
;
A
#
# COMPACT_ATOMS: atom_id res chain seq x y z
N MET A 1 -12.46 15.47 25.88
CA MET A 1 -11.69 14.44 25.15
C MET A 1 -11.51 15.02 23.77
N GLU A 2 -10.33 15.57 23.49
CA GLU A 2 -10.02 16.17 22.20
C GLU A 2 -10.15 15.07 21.13
N PRO A 3 -10.83 15.32 20.00
CA PRO A 3 -10.77 14.39 18.87
C PRO A 3 -9.31 14.32 18.41
N ASP A 4 -8.75 13.12 18.30
CA ASP A 4 -7.44 12.89 17.67
C ASP A 4 -7.46 13.64 16.32
N SER A 5 -6.64 14.70 16.21
CA SER A 5 -6.60 15.55 15.04
C SER A 5 -5.92 14.78 13.91
N PHE A 6 -6.71 14.41 12.91
CA PHE A 6 -6.19 13.79 11.68
C PHE A 6 -5.65 14.90 10.77
N PRO A 7 -4.38 14.85 10.33
CA PRO A 7 -3.86 15.83 9.38
C PRO A 7 -4.60 15.72 8.04
N GLU A 8 -5.31 16.77 7.64
CA GLU A 8 -5.73 16.97 6.26
C GLU A 8 -4.51 17.42 5.46
N GLU A 9 -3.81 16.49 4.81
CA GLU A 9 -2.71 16.85 3.92
C GLU A 9 -2.79 16.07 2.62
N LEU A 10 -2.83 16.79 1.51
CA LEU A 10 -2.60 16.24 0.18
C LEU A 10 -1.15 15.80 0.13
N SER A 11 -0.90 14.56 0.56
CA SER A 11 0.43 14.00 0.61
C SER A 11 1.04 13.92 -0.79
N GLU A 12 2.15 14.63 -1.00
CA GLU A 12 2.95 14.52 -2.21
C GLU A 12 3.86 13.30 -2.13
N ARG A 13 3.69 12.36 -3.06
CA ARG A 13 4.58 11.19 -3.17
C ARG A 13 5.98 11.63 -3.58
N GLN A 14 7.01 11.17 -2.87
CA GLN A 14 8.41 11.46 -3.19
C GLN A 14 9.21 10.17 -3.36
N VAL A 15 10.27 10.26 -4.17
CA VAL A 15 11.20 9.15 -4.45
C VAL A 15 12.63 9.66 -4.49
N CYS A 16 13.52 8.95 -3.80
CA CYS A 16 14.95 9.23 -3.74
C CYS A 16 15.75 7.93 -3.91
N VAL A 17 16.80 7.94 -4.72
CA VAL A 17 17.75 6.82 -4.79
C VAL A 17 18.81 7.06 -3.72
N VAL A 18 18.64 6.40 -2.57
CA VAL A 18 19.46 6.62 -1.36
C VAL A 18 20.77 5.83 -1.36
N GLY A 19 20.95 4.96 -2.34
CA GLY A 19 22.22 4.28 -2.58
C GLY A 19 22.09 3.09 -3.52
N SER A 20 23.16 2.30 -3.59
CA SER A 20 23.18 1.06 -4.35
C SER A 20 24.12 0.04 -3.74
N GLU A 21 23.89 -1.23 -4.06
CA GLU A 21 24.71 -2.36 -3.64
C GLU A 21 25.06 -3.23 -4.85
N LEU A 22 26.28 -3.78 -4.86
CA LEU A 22 26.71 -4.75 -5.86
C LEU A 22 26.28 -6.14 -5.37
N VAL A 23 25.32 -6.74 -6.07
CA VAL A 23 24.85 -8.11 -5.81
C VAL A 23 25.36 -8.98 -6.96
N GLU A 24 26.27 -9.89 -6.64
CA GLU A 24 26.97 -10.72 -7.63
C GLU A 24 27.62 -9.87 -8.76
N ASN A 25 26.97 -9.81 -9.91
CA ASN A 25 27.45 -9.14 -11.12
C ASN A 25 26.57 -7.96 -11.57
N TYR A 26 25.63 -7.51 -10.73
CA TYR A 26 24.74 -6.40 -11.06
C TYR A 26 24.57 -5.43 -9.88
N THR A 27 24.33 -4.16 -10.22
CA THR A 27 24.02 -3.12 -9.25
C THR A 27 22.52 -3.11 -8.96
N VAL A 28 22.17 -3.18 -7.68
CA VAL A 28 20.82 -3.00 -7.16
C VAL A 28 20.74 -1.60 -6.55
N TYR A 29 19.76 -0.82 -6.99
CA TYR A 29 19.48 0.52 -6.49
C TYR A 29 18.50 0.45 -5.33
N ILE A 30 18.79 1.19 -4.27
CA ILE A 30 17.98 1.29 -3.06
C ILE A 30 17.19 2.59 -3.18
N ILE A 31 15.88 2.46 -3.36
CA ILE A 31 14.98 3.57 -3.63
C ILE A 31 14.10 3.75 -2.39
N GLU A 32 14.21 4.91 -1.77
CA GLU A 32 13.31 5.35 -0.72
C GLU A 32 12.09 6.02 -1.36
N VAL A 33 10.91 5.62 -0.90
CA VAL A 33 9.62 6.16 -1.33
C VAL A 33 8.90 6.68 -0.10
N SER A 34 8.31 7.86 -0.18
CA SER A 34 7.50 8.43 0.89
C SER A 34 6.17 9.00 0.41
N GLU A 35 5.19 8.92 1.29
CA GLU A 35 3.87 9.54 1.19
C GLU A 35 3.55 10.10 2.59
N GLY A 36 3.80 11.41 2.78
CA GLY A 36 3.65 12.09 4.06
C GLY A 36 4.63 11.51 5.09
N GLU A 37 4.11 11.07 6.23
CA GLU A 37 4.90 10.46 7.30
C GLU A 37 5.31 9.01 7.00
N HIS A 38 4.67 8.35 6.03
CA HIS A 38 4.99 6.97 5.68
C HIS A 38 6.14 6.90 4.69
N ARG A 39 7.11 6.03 4.97
CA ARG A 39 8.29 5.84 4.16
C ARG A 39 8.68 4.38 4.11
N TRP A 40 9.07 3.89 2.94
CA TRP A 40 9.55 2.54 2.74
C TRP A 40 10.66 2.50 1.69
N THR A 41 11.30 1.34 1.58
CA THR A 41 12.39 1.14 0.62
C THR A 41 12.06 0.01 -0.33
N VAL A 42 12.29 0.25 -1.63
CA VAL A 42 12.25 -0.78 -2.68
C VAL A 42 13.64 -0.94 -3.30
N LYS A 43 13.92 -2.14 -3.82
CA LYS A 43 15.21 -2.48 -4.42
C LYS A 43 15.00 -2.96 -5.84
N HIS A 44 15.66 -2.32 -6.80
CA HIS A 44 15.55 -2.64 -8.22
C HIS A 44 16.90 -2.57 -8.91
N ARG A 45 17.19 -3.49 -9.82
CA ARG A 45 18.33 -3.39 -10.74
C ARG A 45 17.93 -2.62 -11.99
N TYR A 46 18.90 -2.14 -12.75
CA TYR A 46 18.64 -1.34 -13.95
C TYR A 46 17.70 -2.03 -14.97
N SER A 47 17.76 -3.36 -15.11
CA SER A 47 16.82 -4.03 -16.04
C SER A 47 15.37 -3.90 -15.60
N ASP A 48 15.09 -3.79 -14.30
CA ASP A 48 13.72 -3.67 -13.81
C ASP A 48 13.15 -2.29 -14.19
N PHE A 49 13.98 -1.24 -14.18
CA PHE A 49 13.64 0.07 -14.73
C PHE A 49 13.39 0.03 -16.24
N HIS A 50 14.19 -0.75 -16.97
CA HIS A 50 13.98 -0.96 -18.40
C HIS A 50 12.64 -1.67 -18.67
N ASP A 51 12.34 -2.74 -17.92
CA ASP A 51 11.09 -3.48 -18.06
C ASP A 51 9.87 -2.63 -17.65
N LEU A 52 10.02 -1.78 -16.62
CA LEU A 52 9.03 -0.77 -16.27
C LEU A 52 8.82 0.19 -17.45
N HIS A 53 9.88 0.74 -18.03
CA HIS A 53 9.79 1.69 -19.13
C HIS A 53 9.07 1.06 -20.33
N GLU A 54 9.46 -0.14 -20.75
CA GLU A 54 8.84 -0.87 -21.86
C GLU A 54 7.35 -1.17 -21.62
N LYS A 55 6.90 -1.29 -20.36
CA LYS A 55 5.48 -1.41 -20.03
C LYS A 55 4.73 -0.07 -20.10
N LEU A 56 5.40 1.06 -19.90
CA LEU A 56 4.80 2.40 -19.91
C LEU A 56 4.81 3.08 -21.29
N THR A 57 5.76 2.73 -22.18
CA THR A 57 5.89 3.30 -23.53
C THR A 57 4.73 2.98 -24.48
N PRO A 58 4.17 1.75 -24.54
CA PRO A 58 3.10 1.37 -25.47
C PRO A 58 1.83 2.22 -25.29
N GLU A 59 1.61 2.71 -24.07
CA GLU A 59 0.45 3.52 -23.72
C GLU A 59 0.63 5.01 -24.07
N LYS A 60 1.73 5.40 -24.74
CA LYS A 60 2.17 6.80 -24.99
C LYS A 60 2.26 7.66 -23.72
N LYS A 61 2.35 7.02 -22.56
CA LYS A 61 2.34 7.71 -21.27
C LYS A 61 3.69 8.33 -20.92
N VAL A 62 4.78 7.84 -21.54
CA VAL A 62 6.16 8.23 -21.28
C VAL A 62 6.95 8.34 -22.58
N GLU A 63 7.85 9.32 -22.69
CA GLU A 63 8.74 9.51 -23.84
C GLU A 63 9.83 8.42 -23.92
N ARG A 64 10.13 7.93 -25.13
CA ARG A 64 11.14 6.87 -25.36
C ARG A 64 12.55 7.23 -24.87
N GLY A 65 12.88 8.52 -24.82
CA GLY A 65 14.19 9.01 -24.40
C GLY A 65 14.31 9.25 -22.90
N LEU A 66 13.25 9.05 -22.11
CA LEU A 66 13.23 9.43 -20.70
C LEU A 66 14.09 8.51 -19.83
N LEU A 67 14.20 7.22 -20.16
CA LEU A 67 15.03 6.29 -19.40
C LEU A 67 16.52 6.51 -19.75
N PRO A 68 17.42 6.69 -18.75
CA PRO A 68 18.84 6.85 -19.01
C PRO A 68 19.42 5.59 -19.68
N PRO A 69 20.35 5.72 -20.65
CA PRO A 69 20.83 4.59 -21.44
C PRO A 69 21.61 3.54 -20.65
N LYS A 70 21.48 2.28 -21.08
CA LYS A 70 22.07 1.10 -20.42
C LYS A 70 23.60 1.11 -20.41
N LYS A 71 24.25 1.75 -21.38
CA LYS A 71 25.71 1.92 -21.43
C LYS A 71 26.06 3.38 -21.19
N MET A 72 26.66 3.67 -20.04
CA MET A 72 27.41 4.91 -19.85
C MET A 72 28.82 4.67 -20.41
N LEU A 73 29.24 5.46 -21.40
CA LEU A 73 30.58 5.35 -21.97
C LEU A 73 31.62 5.69 -20.89
N GLY A 74 32.35 4.69 -20.40
CA GLY A 74 33.41 4.85 -19.40
C GLY A 74 33.69 3.57 -18.61
N LYS A 75 34.91 3.40 -18.07
CA LYS A 75 35.22 2.30 -17.14
C LYS A 75 34.31 2.40 -15.91
N ASN A 76 33.77 1.28 -15.41
CA ASN A 76 32.93 1.16 -14.20
C ASN A 76 33.59 1.75 -12.94
N SER A 77 33.63 3.07 -12.84
CA SER A 77 34.07 3.80 -11.66
C SER A 77 32.88 4.10 -10.76
N LYS A 78 33.14 4.23 -9.46
CA LYS A 78 32.18 4.70 -8.44
C LYS A 78 31.36 5.92 -8.92
N SER A 79 32.00 6.83 -9.65
CA SER A 79 31.37 8.02 -10.25
C SER A 79 30.31 7.73 -11.32
N LEU A 80 30.38 6.61 -12.06
CA LEU A 80 29.33 6.23 -13.02
C LEU A 80 28.08 5.69 -12.30
N VAL A 81 28.27 5.00 -11.18
CA VAL A 81 27.16 4.49 -10.36
C VAL A 81 26.42 5.68 -9.75
N GLU A 82 27.13 6.60 -9.11
CA GLU A 82 26.56 7.83 -8.53
C GLU A 82 25.82 8.68 -9.57
N ARG A 83 26.37 8.80 -10.79
CA ARG A 83 25.68 9.49 -11.89
C ARG A 83 24.38 8.78 -12.27
N ARG A 84 24.42 7.46 -12.40
CA ARG A 84 23.25 6.66 -12.77
C ARG A 84 22.18 6.67 -11.67
N GLU A 85 22.55 6.68 -10.40
CA GLU A 85 21.63 6.85 -9.28
C GLU A 85 20.81 8.14 -9.46
N LYS A 86 21.46 9.27 -9.72
CA LYS A 86 20.79 10.56 -9.98
C LYS A 86 19.89 10.54 -11.21
N GLU A 87 20.34 9.91 -12.30
CA GLU A 87 19.55 9.81 -13.53
C GLU A 87 18.31 8.92 -13.33
N LEU A 88 18.41 7.83 -12.57
CA LEU A 88 17.28 6.95 -12.24
C LEU A 88 16.32 7.60 -11.24
N GLU A 89 16.83 8.37 -10.27
CA GLU A 89 16.01 9.19 -9.37
C GLU A 89 15.18 10.20 -10.17
N LEU A 90 15.82 10.98 -11.04
CA LEU A 90 15.14 11.96 -11.89
C LEU A 90 14.10 11.30 -12.79
N TYR A 91 14.40 10.10 -13.32
CA TYR A 91 13.44 9.31 -14.09
C TYR A 91 12.18 9.00 -13.27
N LEU A 92 12.32 8.47 -12.05
CA LEU A 92 11.18 8.14 -11.19
C LEU A 92 10.40 9.39 -10.75
N GLN A 93 11.09 10.46 -10.39
CA GLN A 93 10.46 11.75 -10.05
C GLN A 93 9.63 12.29 -11.22
N THR A 94 10.18 12.20 -12.44
CA THR A 94 9.46 12.62 -13.65
C THR A 94 8.22 11.76 -13.90
N LEU A 95 8.30 10.44 -13.65
CA LEU A 95 7.13 9.57 -13.76
C LEU A 95 6.05 9.92 -12.73
N LEU A 96 6.41 10.19 -11.48
CA LEU A 96 5.43 10.59 -10.47
C LEU A 96 4.73 11.91 -10.83
N LEU A 97 5.48 12.90 -11.31
CA LEU A 97 4.93 14.17 -11.80
C LEU A 97 4.01 13.98 -13.02
N ARG A 98 4.29 12.97 -13.85
CA ARG A 98 3.47 12.64 -15.03
C ARG A 98 2.13 12.00 -14.65
N PHE A 99 2.06 11.31 -13.53
CA PHE A 99 0.88 10.59 -13.04
C PHE A 99 0.44 11.04 -11.63
N PRO A 100 0.09 12.32 -11.44
CA PRO A 100 -0.20 12.88 -10.11
C PRO A 100 -1.49 12.29 -9.50
N GLN A 101 -2.47 11.94 -10.34
CA GLN A 101 -3.78 11.48 -9.88
C GLN A 101 -3.96 9.96 -9.95
N ALA A 102 -3.34 9.31 -10.95
CA ALA A 102 -3.56 7.89 -11.17
C ALA A 102 -2.30 7.23 -11.75
N THR A 103 -1.56 6.57 -10.87
CA THR A 103 -0.33 5.86 -11.19
C THR A 103 -0.65 4.59 -11.98
N PRO A 104 -0.06 4.37 -13.17
CA PRO A 104 -0.23 3.13 -13.91
C PRO A 104 0.22 1.91 -13.09
N THR A 105 -0.47 0.78 -13.25
CA THR A 105 -0.20 -0.46 -12.50
C THR A 105 1.27 -0.88 -12.52
N PRO A 106 2.01 -0.84 -13.66
CA PRO A 106 3.43 -1.20 -13.66
C PRO A 106 4.27 -0.35 -12.70
N LEU A 107 4.01 0.96 -12.63
CA LEU A 107 4.72 1.89 -11.75
C LEU A 107 4.29 1.71 -10.28
N ALA A 108 2.98 1.53 -10.04
CA ALA A 108 2.46 1.26 -8.70
C ALA A 108 3.01 -0.06 -8.11
N CYS A 109 3.13 -1.10 -8.94
CA CYS A 109 3.80 -2.35 -8.57
C CYS A 109 5.30 -2.13 -8.36
N PHE A 110 5.98 -1.40 -9.24
CA PHE A 110 7.41 -1.11 -9.10
C PHE A 110 7.74 -0.39 -7.78
N LEU A 111 6.90 0.55 -7.34
CA LEU A 111 7.11 1.31 -6.11
C LEU A 111 6.42 0.70 -4.87
N HIS A 112 5.84 -0.49 -4.98
CA HIS A 112 5.11 -1.18 -3.89
C HIS A 112 3.95 -0.37 -3.28
N PHE A 113 3.24 0.42 -4.09
CA PHE A 113 2.09 1.21 -3.64
C PHE A 113 0.97 0.34 -3.04
N HIS A 114 0.74 -0.83 -3.60
CA HIS A 114 -0.24 -1.81 -3.09
C HIS A 114 0.09 -2.36 -1.68
N LEU A 115 1.31 -2.16 -1.17
CA LEU A 115 1.73 -2.62 0.15
C LEU A 115 1.71 -1.51 1.21
N TYR A 116 1.96 -0.26 0.81
CA TYR A 116 2.25 0.83 1.75
C TYR A 116 1.47 2.12 1.49
N GLU A 117 1.01 2.36 0.26
CA GLU A 117 0.28 3.57 -0.12
C GLU A 117 -1.22 3.37 0.13
N ILE A 118 -1.90 4.36 0.73
CA ILE A 118 -3.32 4.25 1.08
C ILE A 118 -4.16 3.87 -0.14
N ASN A 119 -4.02 4.60 -1.24
CA ASN A 119 -4.79 4.37 -2.46
C ASN A 119 -4.48 3.00 -3.06
N GLY A 120 -3.20 2.64 -3.13
CA GLY A 120 -2.74 1.36 -3.67
C GLY A 120 -3.27 0.17 -2.87
N ILE A 121 -3.27 0.26 -1.54
CA ILE A 121 -3.80 -0.76 -0.64
C ILE A 121 -5.31 -0.94 -0.86
N THR A 122 -6.07 0.15 -0.92
CA THR A 122 -7.52 0.06 -1.15
C THR A 122 -7.86 -0.43 -2.54
N ALA A 123 -7.11 -0.03 -3.57
CA ALA A 123 -7.32 -0.52 -4.94
C ALA A 123 -7.07 -2.03 -5.04
N ALA A 124 -5.98 -2.53 -4.44
CA ALA A 124 -5.67 -3.95 -4.41
C ALA A 124 -6.72 -4.77 -3.63
N LEU A 125 -7.17 -4.25 -2.48
CA LEU A 125 -8.22 -4.88 -1.69
C LEU A 125 -9.57 -4.89 -2.44
N ALA A 126 -9.94 -3.79 -3.08
CA ALA A 126 -11.15 -3.71 -3.90
C ALA A 126 -11.11 -4.72 -5.05
N GLU A 127 -9.98 -4.82 -5.76
CA GLU A 127 -9.82 -5.79 -6.85
C GLU A 127 -9.89 -7.24 -6.35
N GLU A 128 -9.32 -7.56 -5.19
CA GLU A 128 -9.45 -8.90 -4.59
C GLU A 128 -10.91 -9.24 -4.29
N LEU A 129 -11.63 -8.30 -3.67
CA LEU A 129 -13.03 -8.49 -3.28
C LEU A 129 -13.97 -8.47 -4.49
N PHE A 130 -13.63 -7.76 -5.55
CA PHE A 130 -14.34 -7.86 -6.82
C PHE A 130 -14.32 -9.28 -7.37
N HIS A 131 -13.16 -9.97 -7.31
CA HIS A 131 -13.03 -11.31 -7.88
C HIS A 131 -13.52 -12.42 -6.94
N LYS A 132 -13.33 -12.27 -5.62
CA LYS A 132 -13.55 -13.35 -4.64
C LYS A 132 -14.61 -13.04 -3.58
N GLY A 133 -15.05 -11.80 -3.45
CA GLY A 133 -15.87 -11.33 -2.33
C GLY A 133 -17.16 -12.12 -2.17
N GLU A 134 -17.91 -12.32 -3.25
CA GLU A 134 -19.18 -13.05 -3.17
C GLU A 134 -18.98 -14.52 -2.80
N GLN A 135 -17.95 -15.18 -3.32
CA GLN A 135 -17.61 -16.56 -2.96
C GLN A 135 -17.26 -16.67 -1.46
N LEU A 136 -16.43 -15.77 -0.96
CA LEU A 136 -16.01 -15.75 0.46
C LEU A 136 -17.21 -15.52 1.40
N LEU A 137 -18.13 -14.62 1.02
CA LEU A 137 -19.35 -14.34 1.78
C LEU A 137 -20.31 -15.54 1.80
N GLN A 138 -20.48 -16.22 0.66
CA GLN A 138 -21.34 -17.40 0.57
C GLN A 138 -20.78 -18.58 1.36
N ALA A 139 -19.46 -18.76 1.34
CA ALA A 139 -18.79 -19.80 2.12
C ALA A 139 -18.81 -19.51 3.63
N GLY A 140 -19.06 -18.26 4.04
CA GLY A 140 -19.03 -17.85 5.44
C GLY A 140 -17.62 -17.94 6.04
N GLU A 141 -16.60 -17.77 5.22
CA GLU A 141 -15.20 -17.89 5.63
C GLU A 141 -14.77 -16.74 6.54
N VAL A 142 -13.79 -17.02 7.41
CA VAL A 142 -13.10 -15.98 8.16
C VAL A 142 -12.24 -15.18 7.19
N PHE A 143 -12.55 -13.90 7.02
CA PHE A 143 -11.72 -13.02 6.20
C PHE A 143 -10.67 -12.34 7.05
N SER A 144 -9.44 -12.25 6.53
CA SER A 144 -8.33 -11.63 7.25
C SER A 144 -8.04 -10.23 6.72
N LEU A 145 -8.01 -9.24 7.61
CA LEU A 145 -7.56 -7.89 7.29
C LEU A 145 -6.41 -7.46 8.19
N ARG A 146 -5.51 -6.65 7.65
CA ARG A 146 -4.47 -5.99 8.41
C ARG A 146 -4.93 -4.65 8.96
N PRO A 147 -4.41 -4.17 10.11
CA PRO A 147 -4.70 -2.83 10.59
C PRO A 147 -4.38 -1.74 9.57
N LEU A 148 -3.31 -1.91 8.79
CA LEU A 148 -2.98 -0.98 7.69
C LEU A 148 -4.07 -0.94 6.61
N GLN A 149 -4.69 -2.07 6.26
CA GLN A 149 -5.80 -2.09 5.31
C GLN A 149 -7.04 -1.37 5.86
N LEU A 150 -7.40 -1.62 7.12
CA LEU A 150 -8.52 -0.94 7.79
C LEU A 150 -8.28 0.58 7.91
N TYR A 151 -7.05 0.97 8.26
CA TYR A 151 -6.61 2.35 8.27
C TYR A 151 -6.79 2.98 6.89
N SER A 152 -6.30 2.33 5.82
CA SER A 152 -6.41 2.86 4.46
C SER A 152 -7.87 3.04 4.01
N VAL A 153 -8.75 2.09 4.32
CA VAL A 153 -10.20 2.23 4.07
C VAL A 153 -10.78 3.41 4.85
N THR A 154 -10.43 3.55 6.13
CA THR A 154 -10.86 4.67 6.97
C THR A 154 -10.41 6.02 6.39
N GLN A 155 -9.16 6.10 5.90
CA GLN A 155 -8.66 7.32 5.24
C GLN A 155 -9.45 7.64 3.96
N GLN A 156 -9.67 6.64 3.10
CA GLN A 156 -10.39 6.84 1.84
C GLN A 156 -11.82 7.34 2.07
N LEU A 157 -12.53 6.79 3.05
CA LEU A 157 -13.89 7.20 3.38
C LEU A 157 -13.98 8.65 3.86
N ARG A 158 -12.93 9.16 4.52
CA ARG A 158 -12.88 10.57 4.96
C ARG A 158 -12.64 11.55 3.83
N LEU A 159 -11.82 11.17 2.84
CA LEU A 159 -11.47 12.06 1.73
C LEU A 159 -12.65 12.34 0.79
N ALA A 160 -13.71 11.53 0.81
CA ALA A 160 -14.92 11.67 -0.01
C ALA A 160 -14.64 11.84 -1.53
N LYS A 161 -13.48 11.39 -2.00
CA LYS A 161 -13.07 11.43 -3.40
C LYS A 161 -13.63 10.22 -4.17
N PRO A 162 -13.84 10.32 -5.49
CA PRO A 162 -14.15 9.16 -6.32
C PRO A 162 -13.03 8.11 -6.19
N THR A 163 -13.39 6.87 -5.87
CA THR A 163 -12.46 5.80 -5.52
C THR A 163 -12.01 4.97 -6.71
N CYS A 164 -12.73 5.07 -7.84
CA CYS A 164 -12.30 4.55 -9.13
C CYS A 164 -11.18 5.43 -9.74
N CYS A 165 -9.92 5.16 -9.39
CA CYS A 165 -8.79 5.71 -10.16
C CYS A 165 -8.87 5.15 -11.60
N ASN A 166 -8.91 6.02 -12.61
CA ASN A 166 -8.99 5.68 -14.06
C ASN A 166 -10.29 5.03 -14.58
N GLY A 167 -11.36 4.96 -13.78
CA GLY A 167 -12.62 4.34 -14.23
C GLY A 167 -12.57 2.82 -14.34
N ASP A 168 -11.59 2.16 -13.71
CA ASP A 168 -11.61 0.71 -13.53
C ASP A 168 -12.61 0.35 -12.42
N ALA A 169 -13.75 -0.20 -12.83
CA ALA A 169 -14.80 -0.61 -11.92
C ALA A 169 -14.34 -1.68 -10.91
N LYS A 170 -13.23 -2.38 -11.15
CA LYS A 170 -12.70 -3.41 -10.23
C LYS A 170 -12.08 -2.82 -8.98
N THR A 171 -11.55 -1.60 -9.05
CA THR A 171 -10.87 -0.95 -7.93
C THR A 171 -11.81 -0.04 -7.12
N ASP A 172 -13.12 -0.11 -7.37
CA ASP A 172 -14.11 0.72 -6.69
C ASP A 172 -14.24 0.35 -5.20
N LEU A 173 -14.26 1.37 -4.33
CA LEU A 173 -14.41 1.17 -2.88
C LEU A 173 -15.74 0.52 -2.51
N GLY A 174 -16.76 0.59 -3.38
CA GLY A 174 -18.05 -0.08 -3.22
C GLY A 174 -17.91 -1.58 -3.02
N HIS A 175 -16.92 -2.25 -3.65
CA HIS A 175 -16.67 -3.68 -3.42
C HIS A 175 -16.22 -3.95 -1.98
N ILE A 176 -15.39 -3.06 -1.43
CA ILE A 176 -14.95 -3.13 -0.03
C ILE A 176 -16.14 -2.88 0.90
N LEU A 177 -16.97 -1.88 0.61
CA LEU A 177 -18.10 -1.51 1.46
C LEU A 177 -19.22 -2.57 1.45
N ASP A 178 -19.57 -3.13 0.30
CA ASP A 178 -20.53 -4.24 0.22
C ASP A 178 -20.02 -5.44 1.03
N PHE A 179 -18.76 -5.81 0.80
CA PHE A 179 -18.15 -6.95 1.47
C PHE A 179 -18.08 -6.77 2.99
N THR A 180 -17.54 -5.64 3.46
CA THR A 180 -17.39 -5.35 4.90
C THR A 180 -18.75 -5.23 5.60
N CYS A 181 -19.77 -4.66 4.93
CA CYS A 181 -21.13 -4.59 5.45
C CYS A 181 -21.74 -5.98 5.72
N ARG A 182 -21.42 -6.97 4.88
CA ARG A 182 -21.95 -8.35 4.93
C ARG A 182 -21.06 -9.34 5.69
N LEU A 183 -19.80 -9.01 5.92
CA LEU A 183 -18.84 -9.92 6.57
C LEU A 183 -19.27 -10.27 8.00
N ARG A 184 -19.23 -11.57 8.33
CA ARG A 184 -19.62 -12.10 9.65
C ARG A 184 -18.44 -12.42 10.55
N TYR A 185 -17.31 -12.84 9.98
CA TYR A 185 -16.15 -13.32 10.72
C TYR A 185 -14.89 -12.62 10.21
N LEU A 186 -14.28 -11.81 11.08
CA LEU A 186 -13.07 -11.05 10.77
C LEU A 186 -11.91 -11.53 11.63
N LYS A 187 -10.76 -11.79 11.02
CA LYS A 187 -9.49 -11.96 11.73
C LYS A 187 -8.56 -10.81 11.39
N MET A 188 -8.11 -10.09 12.41
CA MET A 188 -7.08 -9.09 12.24
C MET A 188 -5.71 -9.77 12.27
N SER A 189 -4.90 -9.53 11.25
CA SER A 189 -3.54 -10.09 11.15
C SER A 189 -2.55 -8.93 11.25
N GLY A 190 -1.86 -8.79 12.37
CA GLY A 190 -0.87 -7.73 12.58
C GLY A 190 0.52 -8.32 12.80
N THR A 191 1.55 -7.66 12.29
CA THR A 191 2.94 -8.04 12.57
C THR A 191 3.49 -7.29 13.79
N ARG A 192 4.45 -7.90 14.50
CA ARG A 192 5.26 -7.16 15.48
C ARG A 192 6.30 -6.33 14.74
N GLY A 193 6.29 -5.01 14.96
CA GLY A 193 7.22 -4.08 14.34
C GLY A 193 6.72 -3.51 13.01
N PRO A 194 7.61 -2.84 12.26
CA PRO A 194 7.22 -2.16 11.03
C PRO A 194 6.75 -3.12 9.93
N VAL A 195 5.84 -2.65 9.07
CA VAL A 195 5.41 -3.42 7.90
C VAL A 195 6.52 -3.45 6.86
N GLY A 196 7.05 -4.64 6.57
CA GLY A 196 8.06 -4.84 5.53
C GLY A 196 9.28 -3.95 5.71
N THR A 197 9.58 -3.12 4.71
CA THR A 197 10.71 -2.16 4.72
C THR A 197 10.29 -0.75 5.14
N SER A 198 9.06 -0.57 5.62
CA SER A 198 8.51 0.75 5.94
C SER A 198 8.81 1.18 7.39
N ASN A 199 8.46 2.42 7.73
CA ASN A 199 8.34 2.89 9.10
C ASN A 199 6.92 2.72 9.69
N ILE A 200 6.00 2.08 8.95
CA ILE A 200 4.59 1.98 9.32
C ILE A 200 4.43 1.00 10.49
N GLN A 201 3.91 1.51 11.61
CA GLN A 201 3.61 0.72 12.80
C GLN A 201 2.10 0.44 12.84
N GLU A 202 1.70 -0.78 12.46
CA GLU A 202 0.27 -1.15 12.42
C GLU A 202 -0.44 -0.98 13.76
N SER A 203 0.28 -1.12 14.87
CA SER A 203 -0.26 -0.97 16.23
C SER A 203 -0.63 0.46 16.62
N SER A 204 -0.15 1.47 15.88
CA SER A 204 -0.48 2.86 16.13
C SER A 204 -1.50 3.45 15.16
N LEU A 205 -1.90 2.71 14.12
CA LEU A 205 -2.79 3.22 13.09
C LEU A 205 -4.25 3.28 13.60
N PRO A 206 -4.93 4.43 13.50
CA PRO A 206 -6.34 4.56 13.85
C PRO A 206 -7.25 4.09 12.71
N PHE A 207 -8.20 3.21 12.99
CA PHE A 207 -9.16 2.73 12.00
C PHE A 207 -10.56 2.63 12.59
N ASP A 208 -11.57 2.72 11.71
CA ASP A 208 -12.98 2.62 12.06
C ASP A 208 -13.55 1.26 11.66
N LEU A 209 -14.27 0.62 12.58
CA LEU A 209 -14.96 -0.65 12.36
C LEU A 209 -16.45 -0.46 12.03
N SER A 210 -16.94 0.78 11.95
CA SER A 210 -18.34 1.10 11.69
C SER A 210 -18.84 0.59 10.33
N VAL A 211 -17.94 0.32 9.37
CA VAL A 211 -18.28 -0.27 8.06
C VAL A 211 -18.81 -1.72 8.19
N PHE A 212 -18.50 -2.41 9.29
CA PHE A 212 -18.92 -3.80 9.50
C PHE A 212 -20.32 -3.87 10.13
N LYS A 213 -21.34 -4.01 9.28
CA LYS A 213 -22.75 -4.02 9.70
C LYS A 213 -23.33 -5.39 10.02
N SER A 214 -22.62 -6.49 9.78
CA SER A 214 -23.10 -7.86 10.03
C SER A 214 -22.13 -8.72 10.84
N LEU A 215 -21.13 -8.09 11.48
CA LEU A 215 -20.04 -8.78 12.14
C LEU A 215 -20.53 -9.50 13.42
N LEU A 216 -20.24 -10.79 13.50
CA LEU A 216 -20.60 -11.65 14.63
C LEU A 216 -19.39 -11.95 15.51
N GLN A 217 -18.21 -12.12 14.90
CA GLN A 217 -16.97 -12.38 15.62
C GLN A 217 -15.80 -11.63 15.00
N ILE A 218 -14.94 -11.11 15.87
CA ILE A 218 -13.64 -10.57 15.51
C ILE A 218 -12.52 -11.21 16.34
N GLU A 219 -11.46 -11.65 15.66
CA GLU A 219 -10.21 -12.11 16.25
C GLU A 219 -9.15 -11.01 16.14
N VAL A 220 -8.61 -10.53 17.27
CA VAL A 220 -7.67 -9.40 17.27
C VAL A 220 -6.34 -9.75 17.93
N PRO A 221 -5.19 -9.37 17.35
CA PRO A 221 -3.90 -9.50 18.00
C PRO A 221 -3.85 -8.76 19.35
N VAL A 222 -3.25 -9.38 20.36
CA VAL A 222 -3.13 -8.78 21.71
C VAL A 222 -2.50 -7.38 21.69
N CYS A 223 -1.58 -7.09 20.77
CA CYS A 223 -0.93 -5.78 20.64
C CYS A 223 -1.87 -4.64 20.24
N LEU A 224 -3.06 -4.94 19.69
CA LEU A 224 -4.05 -3.95 19.28
C LEU A 224 -5.14 -3.71 20.32
N ARG A 225 -5.13 -4.45 21.45
CA ARG A 225 -6.12 -4.31 22.53
C ARG A 225 -6.38 -2.87 22.96
N PRO A 226 -5.37 -2.00 23.16
CA PRO A 226 -5.62 -0.62 23.64
C PRO A 226 -6.36 0.26 22.62
N ARG A 227 -6.41 -0.15 21.34
CA ARG A 227 -6.98 0.65 20.24
C ARG A 227 -8.44 0.34 19.95
N LEU A 228 -8.94 -0.79 20.42
CA LEU A 228 -10.35 -1.13 20.33
C LEU A 228 -11.09 -0.43 21.46
N SER A 229 -11.75 0.71 21.17
CA SER A 229 -12.72 1.22 22.14
C SER A 229 -13.97 0.35 22.07
N LEU A 230 -14.54 0.03 23.22
CA LEU A 230 -15.82 -0.71 23.28
C LEU A 230 -16.95 0.06 22.57
N GLN A 231 -16.80 1.38 22.37
CA GLN A 231 -17.79 2.23 21.70
C GLN A 231 -17.74 2.09 20.17
N ASP A 232 -16.56 1.89 19.58
CA ASP A 232 -16.39 1.62 18.13
C ASP A 232 -17.06 0.28 17.71
N ILE A 233 -17.25 -0.60 18.69
CA ILE A 233 -17.74 -1.96 18.52
C ILE A 233 -19.23 -2.09 18.91
N ALA A 234 -19.65 -1.39 19.96
CA ALA A 234 -21.01 -1.47 20.51
C ALA A 234 -22.09 -0.77 19.67
N GLY A 235 -21.70 0.06 18.70
CA GLY A 235 -22.65 0.80 17.85
C GLY A 235 -23.47 -0.06 16.87
N SER A 236 -23.11 -1.33 16.65
CA SER A 236 -23.75 -2.13 15.58
C SER A 236 -24.44 -3.42 16.02
N HIS A 237 -24.00 -4.14 17.08
CA HIS A 237 -24.62 -5.43 17.46
C HIS A 237 -24.52 -5.77 18.95
N SER A 238 -25.63 -6.17 19.57
CA SER A 238 -25.71 -6.57 20.99
C SER A 238 -24.97 -7.90 21.32
N TYR A 239 -24.37 -8.58 20.33
CA TYR A 239 -23.81 -9.93 20.47
C TYR A 239 -22.45 -10.14 19.75
N LEU A 240 -21.70 -9.08 19.44
CA LEU A 240 -20.38 -9.22 18.81
C LEU A 240 -19.37 -9.88 19.76
N VAL A 241 -18.80 -11.01 19.34
CA VAL A 241 -17.78 -11.75 20.08
C VAL A 241 -16.39 -11.25 19.71
N ILE A 242 -15.63 -10.77 20.70
CA ILE A 242 -14.23 -10.37 20.53
C ILE A 242 -13.33 -11.42 21.15
N THR A 243 -12.41 -11.95 20.37
CA THR A 243 -11.37 -12.88 20.83
C THR A 243 -10.00 -12.31 20.55
N PHE A 244 -9.02 -12.70 21.36
CA PHE A 244 -7.66 -12.20 21.24
C PHE A 244 -6.67 -13.34 21.00
N HIS A 245 -5.70 -13.12 20.12
CA HIS A 245 -4.64 -14.08 19.81
C HIS A 245 -3.25 -13.43 19.85
N GLU A 246 -2.19 -14.22 19.98
CA GLU A 246 -0.83 -13.71 19.91
C GLU A 246 -0.49 -13.27 18.48
N ALA A 247 0.18 -12.12 18.34
CA ALA A 247 0.60 -11.62 17.03
C ALA A 247 1.63 -12.56 16.40
N GLU A 248 1.50 -12.80 15.09
CA GLU A 248 2.42 -13.62 14.32
C GLU A 248 3.81 -12.95 14.25
N SER A 249 4.85 -13.77 14.38
CA SER A 249 6.24 -13.33 14.20
C SER A 249 6.44 -12.91 12.75
N GLY A 250 6.63 -11.62 12.49
CA GLY A 250 6.78 -11.05 11.15
C GLY A 250 8.06 -11.53 10.47
N GLY A 251 8.02 -12.72 9.87
CA GLY A 251 8.97 -13.18 8.87
C GLY A 251 8.27 -13.15 7.52
N MET A 252 8.48 -12.09 6.75
CA MET A 252 8.11 -12.09 5.34
C MET A 252 9.02 -13.11 4.64
N LYS A 253 8.44 -14.17 4.06
CA LYS A 253 9.11 -14.94 3.00
C LYS A 253 9.04 -14.16 1.70
#